data_AF-A0A9P3GLD4-F1
#
_entry.id   AF-A0A9P3GLD4-F1
#
_cell.length_a   1.000
_cell.length_b   1.000
_cell.length_c   1.000
_cell.angle_alpha   90.00
_cell.angle_beta   90.00
_cell.angle_gamma   90.00
#
_symmetry.space_group_name_H-M   'P 1'
#
loop_
_entity.id
_entity.type
_entity.pdbx_description
1 polymer ?
#
loop_
_entity_poly.entity_id
_entity_poly.type
_entity_poly.pdbx_seq_one_letter_code
_entity_poly.pdbx_strand_id
1 'polypeptide(L)'
;MLTNVAEWMKPGGRFIGTVPNGRWLLERLDAIPEDAKELEFGNKVYKIRFEQRDERPLYGHRYWFYLKDAVEDVPEYVVHWDNFVKLAAEYDLDLIYEKEFHEVYAENEEHPEYGPMLQHMKVVDANGESQMDEDQWEAANIYIAFAFEKRTR
;
A
#
# COMPACT_ATOMS: atom_id res chain seq x y z
N MET A 1 13.76 -11.46 2.45
CA MET A 1 12.58 -11.46 1.54
C MET A 1 13.02 -11.30 0.08
N LEU A 2 13.70 -10.21 -0.30
CA LEU A 2 14.08 -9.94 -1.70
C LEU A 2 14.98 -11.02 -2.33
N THR A 3 15.88 -11.66 -1.58
CA THR A 3 16.62 -12.83 -2.08
C THR A 3 15.68 -13.91 -2.63
N ASN A 4 14.65 -14.29 -1.87
CA ASN A 4 13.71 -15.35 -2.26
C ASN A 4 12.93 -14.99 -3.53
N VAL A 5 12.62 -13.69 -3.71
CA VAL A 5 11.94 -13.18 -4.90
C VAL A 5 12.87 -13.19 -6.10
N ALA A 6 14.09 -12.65 -5.93
CA ALA A 6 14.98 -12.30 -7.03
C ALA A 6 15.90 -13.44 -7.49
N GLU A 7 16.17 -14.44 -6.64
CA GLU A 7 17.13 -15.51 -6.92
C GLU A 7 16.66 -16.42 -8.07
N TRP A 8 15.38 -16.77 -8.09
CA TRP A 8 14.80 -17.68 -9.09
C TRP A 8 14.04 -16.95 -10.20
N MET A 9 14.01 -15.62 -10.16
CA MET A 9 13.36 -14.81 -11.18
C MET A 9 14.20 -14.78 -12.45
N LYS A 10 13.60 -15.18 -13.57
CA LYS A 10 14.24 -15.08 -14.88
C LYS A 10 14.47 -13.60 -15.25
N PRO A 11 15.51 -13.27 -16.02
CA PRO A 11 15.66 -11.94 -16.60
C PRO A 11 14.40 -11.49 -17.36
N GLY A 12 13.98 -10.24 -17.17
CA GLY A 12 12.71 -9.70 -17.65
C GLY A 12 11.48 -10.13 -16.83
N GLY A 13 11.67 -10.93 -15.78
CA GLY A 13 10.59 -11.30 -14.85
C GLY A 13 10.12 -10.11 -14.02
N ARG A 14 8.85 -10.13 -13.60
CA ARG A 14 8.23 -9.03 -12.85
C ARG A 14 7.98 -9.42 -11.40
N PHE A 15 8.45 -8.60 -10.47
CA PHE A 15 8.05 -8.62 -9.07
C PHE A 15 6.96 -7.58 -8.87
N ILE A 16 5.72 -8.03 -8.71
CA ILE A 16 4.56 -7.16 -8.45
C ILE A 16 4.12 -7.29 -7.00
N GLY A 17 3.59 -6.22 -6.45
CA GLY A 17 3.05 -6.25 -5.10
C GLY A 17 2.30 -4.99 -4.74
N THR A 18 1.73 -5.01 -3.54
CA THR A 18 1.06 -3.88 -2.93
C THR A 18 1.57 -3.73 -1.51
N VAL A 19 1.69 -2.49 -1.04
CA VAL A 19 2.21 -2.19 0.30
C VAL A 19 1.59 -0.89 0.80
N PRO A 20 1.35 -0.73 2.12
CA PRO A 20 0.96 0.56 2.68
C PRO A 20 1.97 1.66 2.30
N ASN A 21 1.45 2.82 1.92
CA ASN A 21 2.24 3.98 1.56
C ASN A 21 2.91 4.55 2.81
N GLY A 22 4.19 4.22 3.02
CA GLY A 22 4.95 4.66 4.19
C GLY A 22 5.01 6.17 4.36
N ARG A 23 5.04 6.94 3.27
CA ARG A 23 5.01 8.40 3.32
C ARG A 23 3.67 8.89 3.86
N TRP A 24 2.56 8.41 3.30
CA TRP A 24 1.22 8.76 3.75
C TRP A 24 1.01 8.39 5.23
N LEU A 25 1.47 7.21 5.66
CA LEU A 25 1.38 6.78 7.05
C LEU A 25 2.11 7.73 8.01
N LEU A 26 3.32 8.16 7.65
CA LEU A 26 4.10 9.10 8.44
C LEU A 26 3.49 10.51 8.43
N GLU A 27 2.96 10.97 7.29
CA GLU A 27 2.24 12.25 7.21
C GLU A 27 1.00 12.26 8.12
N ARG A 28 0.25 11.15 8.21
CA ARG A 28 -0.89 11.01 9.13
C ARG A 28 -0.46 10.95 10.60
N LEU A 29 0.67 10.29 10.90
CA LEU A 29 1.26 10.29 12.23
C LEU A 29 1.68 11.70 12.67
N ASP A 30 2.24 12.48 11.75
CA ASP A 30 2.70 13.86 11.99
C ASP A 30 1.55 14.83 12.20
N ALA A 31 0.39 14.56 11.60
CA ALA A 31 -0.82 15.34 11.79
C ALA A 31 -1.48 15.14 13.17
N ILE A 32 -1.08 14.12 13.94
CA ILE A 32 -1.60 13.91 15.29
C ILE A 32 -1.06 15.02 16.22
N PRO A 33 -1.91 15.69 17.03
CA PRO A 33 -1.46 16.69 18.00
C PRO A 33 -0.33 16.17 18.90
N GLU A 34 0.65 17.02 19.24
CA GLU A 34 1.80 16.62 20.08
C GLU A 34 1.40 16.21 21.50
N ASP A 35 0.29 16.73 22.01
CA ASP A 35 -0.26 16.42 23.32
C ASP A 35 -1.23 15.23 23.33
N ALA A 36 -1.45 14.60 22.16
CA ALA A 36 -2.29 13.42 22.06
C ALA A 36 -1.70 12.24 22.85
N LYS A 37 -2.53 11.60 23.68
CA LYS A 37 -2.13 10.41 24.45
C LYS A 37 -1.95 9.17 23.59
N GLU A 38 -2.70 9.10 22.49
CA GLU A 38 -2.72 7.97 21.57
C GLU A 38 -2.16 8.42 20.22
N LEU A 39 -1.27 7.62 19.64
CA LEU A 39 -0.73 7.82 18.30
C LEU A 39 -1.55 7.03 17.28
N GLU A 40 -2.86 7.25 17.29
CA GLU A 40 -3.81 6.55 16.42
C GLU A 40 -4.55 7.48 15.46
N PHE A 41 -4.85 6.97 14.28
CA PHE A 41 -5.73 7.59 13.29
C PHE A 41 -6.51 6.51 12.53
N GLY A 42 -7.61 6.91 11.89
CA GLY A 42 -8.46 6.02 11.12
C GLY A 42 -9.89 6.53 11.04
N ASN A 43 -10.79 5.64 10.64
CA ASN A 43 -12.22 5.94 10.49
C ASN A 43 -13.08 4.76 10.99
N LYS A 44 -14.32 4.63 10.51
CA LYS A 44 -15.22 3.56 10.99
C LYS A 44 -14.83 2.16 10.55
N VAL A 45 -13.98 2.03 9.53
CA VAL A 45 -13.63 0.73 8.95
C VAL A 45 -12.18 0.34 9.19
N TYR A 46 -11.26 1.28 9.42
CA TYR A 46 -9.86 0.97 9.73
C TYR A 46 -9.32 1.81 10.87
N LYS A 47 -8.29 1.30 11.55
CA LYS A 47 -7.52 2.02 12.56
C LYS A 47 -6.04 1.66 12.45
N ILE A 48 -5.19 2.68 12.53
CA ILE A 48 -3.74 2.56 12.58
C ILE A 48 -3.25 3.17 13.88
N ARG A 49 -2.46 2.41 14.64
CA ARG A 49 -1.85 2.87 15.90
C ARG A 49 -0.34 2.68 15.86
N PHE A 50 0.39 3.78 15.90
CA PHE A 50 1.85 3.76 16.01
C PHE A 50 2.30 3.52 17.44
N GLU A 51 3.42 2.84 17.61
CA GLU A 51 4.03 2.66 18.93
C GLU A 51 4.85 3.87 19.37
N GLN A 52 5.34 4.65 18.41
CA GLN A 52 6.10 5.87 18.66
C GLN A 52 6.08 6.83 17.47
N ARG A 53 6.33 8.12 17.77
CA ARG A 53 6.39 9.22 16.80
C ARG A 53 7.81 9.61 16.42
N ASP A 54 8.69 9.69 17.43
CA ASP A 54 9.94 10.44 17.32
C ASP A 54 11.07 9.64 16.69
N GLU A 55 11.32 8.39 17.15
CA GLU A 55 12.30 7.55 16.47
C GLU A 55 11.63 6.96 15.22
N ARG A 56 12.20 7.30 14.06
CA ARG A 56 11.77 6.79 12.75
C ARG A 56 12.84 5.88 12.18
N PRO A 57 13.03 4.68 12.74
CA PRO A 57 14.04 3.78 12.25
C PRO A 57 13.72 3.33 10.82
N LEU A 58 14.77 3.09 10.04
CA LEU A 58 14.63 2.61 8.66
C LEU A 58 13.95 1.25 8.56
N TYR A 59 14.09 0.43 9.61
CA TYR A 59 13.49 -0.88 9.73
C TYR A 59 12.87 -1.02 11.11
N GLY A 60 11.76 -1.76 11.21
CA GLY A 60 11.13 -2.04 12.51
C GLY A 60 10.31 -0.89 13.07
N HIS A 61 10.04 0.18 12.30
CA HIS A 61 9.10 1.22 12.72
C HIS A 61 7.68 0.65 12.68
N ARG A 62 7.23 0.16 13.84
CA ARG A 62 6.04 -0.66 13.98
C ARG A 62 4.77 0.17 14.17
N TYR A 63 3.71 -0.25 13.52
CA TYR A 63 2.34 0.17 13.78
C TYR A 63 1.42 -1.04 13.82
N TRP A 64 0.25 -0.86 14.40
CA TRP A 64 -0.80 -1.85 14.51
C TRP A 64 -1.91 -1.48 13.52
N PHE A 65 -2.32 -2.44 12.68
CA PHE A 65 -3.34 -2.25 11.66
C PHE A 65 -4.59 -3.08 11.97
N TYR A 66 -5.72 -2.40 12.07
CA TYR A 66 -7.06 -2.97 12.17
C TYR A 66 -7.84 -2.61 10.91
N LEU A 67 -8.54 -3.58 10.32
CA LEU A 67 -9.49 -3.38 9.23
C LEU A 67 -10.72 -4.24 9.49
N LYS A 68 -11.86 -3.58 9.65
CA LYS A 68 -13.14 -4.21 9.96
C LYS A 68 -13.42 -5.37 8.98
N ASP A 69 -13.83 -6.50 9.53
CA ASP A 69 -14.19 -7.74 8.82
C ASP A 69 -13.05 -8.42 8.02
N ALA A 70 -11.82 -7.88 8.03
CA ALA A 70 -10.69 -8.41 7.27
C ALA A 70 -9.41 -8.63 8.10
N VAL A 71 -9.11 -7.75 9.06
CA VAL A 71 -7.89 -7.76 9.86
C VAL A 71 -8.20 -7.32 11.29
N GLU A 72 -7.88 -8.16 12.28
CA GLU A 72 -8.19 -7.86 13.68
C GLU A 72 -7.23 -6.82 14.27
N ASP A 73 -6.00 -7.13 14.64
CA ASP A 73 -5.02 -6.11 15.07
C ASP A 73 -3.63 -6.70 14.84
N VAL A 74 -3.06 -6.49 13.66
CA VAL A 74 -1.79 -7.12 13.26
C VAL A 74 -0.65 -6.11 13.28
N PRO A 75 0.55 -6.51 13.76
CA PRO A 75 1.70 -5.64 13.70
C PRO A 75 2.25 -5.59 12.27
N GLU A 76 2.36 -4.38 11.74
CA GLU A 76 2.98 -4.06 10.46
C GLU A 76 4.14 -3.08 10.66
N TYR A 77 4.90 -2.83 9.60
CA TYR A 77 6.10 -2.00 9.65
C TYR A 77 6.13 -1.02 8.50
N VAL A 78 6.50 0.23 8.78
CA VAL A 78 6.64 1.27 7.75
C VAL A 78 7.67 0.83 6.72
N VAL A 79 7.25 0.81 5.45
CA VAL A 79 8.14 0.61 4.32
C VAL A 79 8.58 1.98 3.81
N HIS A 80 9.82 2.34 4.14
CA HIS A 80 10.46 3.53 3.58
C HIS A 80 10.76 3.29 2.11
N TRP A 81 9.92 3.84 1.23
CA TRP A 81 9.87 3.47 -0.18
C TRP A 81 11.20 3.65 -0.92
N ASP A 82 11.85 4.80 -0.79
CA ASP A 82 13.17 5.06 -1.40
C ASP A 82 14.21 4.01 -1.00
N ASN A 83 14.16 3.55 0.25
CA ASN A 83 15.05 2.51 0.73
C ASN A 83 14.66 1.13 0.17
N PHE A 84 13.36 0.83 0.07
CA PHE A 84 12.89 -0.40 -0.56
C PHE A 84 13.34 -0.50 -2.02
N VAL A 85 13.25 0.60 -2.79
CA VAL A 85 13.72 0.67 -4.19
C VAL A 85 15.24 0.50 -4.26
N LYS A 86 16.01 1.19 -3.43
CA LYS A 86 17.48 1.04 -3.38
C LYS A 86 17.89 -0.39 -3.06
N LEU A 87 17.25 -1.00 -2.05
CA LEU A 87 17.51 -2.37 -1.68
C LEU A 87 17.13 -3.34 -2.80
N ALA A 88 15.98 -3.16 -3.45
CA ALA A 88 15.57 -3.98 -4.60
C ALA A 88 16.59 -3.92 -5.76
N ALA A 89 17.18 -2.74 -6.02
CA ALA A 89 18.21 -2.58 -7.03
C ALA A 89 19.48 -3.40 -6.73
N GLU A 90 19.83 -3.63 -5.46
CA GLU A 90 20.94 -4.53 -5.08
C GLU A 90 20.68 -5.99 -5.49
N TYR A 91 19.42 -6.36 -5.74
CA TYR A 91 18.98 -7.69 -6.20
C TYR A 91 18.67 -7.74 -7.70
N ASP A 92 19.18 -6.78 -8.49
CA ASP A 92 18.91 -6.63 -9.92
C ASP A 92 17.43 -6.42 -10.26
N LEU A 93 16.65 -5.83 -9.36
CA LEU A 93 15.25 -5.47 -9.58
C LEU A 93 15.15 -3.95 -9.76
N ASP A 94 14.80 -3.50 -10.96
CA ASP A 94 14.62 -2.08 -11.25
C ASP A 94 13.13 -1.72 -11.23
N LEU A 95 12.78 -0.61 -10.57
CA LEU A 95 11.39 -0.16 -10.47
C LEU A 95 10.87 0.25 -11.84
N ILE A 96 9.71 -0.29 -12.24
CA ILE A 96 9.05 0.04 -13.51
C ILE A 96 7.63 0.60 -13.33
N TYR A 97 7.06 0.48 -12.13
CA TYR A 97 5.72 0.94 -11.82
C TYR A 97 5.56 1.21 -10.32
N GLU A 98 4.97 2.34 -9.98
CA GLU A 98 4.56 2.74 -8.63
C GLU A 98 3.36 3.68 -8.80
N LYS A 99 2.21 3.34 -8.20
CA LYS A 99 1.01 4.19 -8.17
C LYS A 99 0.22 3.97 -6.90
N GLU A 100 -0.42 5.02 -6.40
CA GLU A 100 -1.42 4.90 -5.35
C GLU A 100 -2.68 4.21 -5.89
N PHE A 101 -3.40 3.48 -5.04
CA PHE A 101 -4.57 2.71 -5.48
C PHE A 101 -5.64 3.57 -6.15
N HIS A 102 -5.84 4.81 -5.70
CA HIS A 102 -6.78 5.72 -6.33
C HIS A 102 -6.39 6.08 -7.76
N GLU A 103 -5.09 6.21 -8.05
CA GLU A 103 -4.57 6.44 -9.40
C GLU A 103 -4.74 5.20 -10.26
N VAL A 104 -4.47 4.01 -9.71
CA VAL A 104 -4.71 2.74 -10.42
C VAL A 104 -6.18 2.60 -10.79
N TYR A 105 -7.09 2.92 -9.87
CA TYR A 105 -8.52 2.87 -10.13
C TYR A 105 -8.93 3.86 -11.22
N ALA A 106 -8.58 5.14 -11.07
CA ALA A 106 -8.97 6.20 -12.00
C ALA A 106 -8.47 5.96 -13.44
N GLU A 107 -7.30 5.32 -13.60
CA GLU A 107 -6.75 5.00 -14.92
C GLU A 107 -7.42 3.80 -15.61
N ASN A 108 -8.07 2.93 -14.83
CA ASN A 108 -8.53 1.63 -15.30
C ASN A 108 -10.05 1.44 -15.23
N GLU A 109 -10.78 2.30 -14.53
CA GLU A 109 -12.22 2.16 -14.33
C GLU A 109 -13.02 2.17 -15.65
N GLU A 110 -12.58 2.96 -16.63
CA GLU A 110 -13.20 3.03 -17.96
C GLU A 110 -12.56 2.07 -18.97
N HIS A 111 -11.55 1.27 -18.58
CA HIS A 111 -10.86 0.38 -19.50
C HIS A 111 -11.82 -0.71 -20.01
N PRO A 112 -11.88 -1.00 -21.33
CA PRO A 112 -12.85 -1.94 -21.92
C PRO A 112 -12.83 -3.35 -21.33
N GLU A 113 -11.69 -3.78 -20.78
CA GLU A 113 -11.55 -5.08 -20.12
C GLU A 113 -11.68 -5.01 -18.60
N TYR A 114 -11.27 -3.90 -17.97
CA TYR A 114 -11.18 -3.83 -16.51
C TYR A 114 -12.43 -3.24 -15.86
N GLY A 115 -13.06 -2.24 -16.48
CA GLY A 115 -14.34 -1.69 -16.03
C GLY A 115 -15.44 -2.75 -15.88
N PRO A 116 -15.69 -3.62 -16.87
CA PRO A 116 -16.64 -4.72 -16.74
C PRO A 116 -16.27 -5.70 -15.60
N MET A 117 -14.99 -5.89 -15.32
CA MET A 117 -14.53 -6.74 -14.24
C MET A 117 -14.81 -6.12 -12.86
N LEU A 118 -14.66 -4.79 -12.72
CA LEU A 118 -15.03 -4.06 -11.51
C LEU A 118 -16.52 -4.22 -11.19
N GLN A 119 -17.38 -4.16 -12.21
CA GLN A 119 -18.82 -4.45 -12.08
C GLN A 119 -19.08 -5.90 -11.68
N HIS A 120 -18.42 -6.85 -12.34
CA HIS A 120 -18.57 -8.27 -12.06
C HIS A 120 -18.16 -8.64 -10.62
N MET A 121 -17.08 -8.02 -10.14
CA MET A 121 -16.57 -8.17 -8.78
C MET A 121 -17.34 -7.33 -7.74
N LYS A 122 -18.34 -6.55 -8.17
CA LYS A 122 -19.18 -5.69 -7.32
C LYS A 122 -18.42 -4.59 -6.59
N VAL A 123 -17.35 -4.07 -7.20
CA VAL A 123 -16.66 -2.86 -6.74
C VAL A 123 -17.48 -1.62 -7.11
N VAL A 124 -18.07 -1.64 -8.31
CA VAL A 124 -19.03 -0.64 -8.81
C VAL A 124 -20.31 -1.34 -9.27
N ASP A 125 -21.41 -0.60 -9.32
CA ASP A 125 -22.70 -1.10 -9.82
C ASP A 125 -22.85 -0.96 -11.35
N ALA A 126 -24.02 -1.33 -11.87
CA ALA A 126 -24.31 -1.23 -13.30
C ALA A 126 -24.36 0.21 -13.83
N ASN A 127 -24.52 1.20 -12.96
CA ASN A 127 -24.48 2.63 -13.30
C ASN A 127 -23.05 3.22 -13.17
N GLY A 128 -22.09 2.42 -12.72
CA GLY A 128 -20.72 2.87 -12.43
C GLY A 128 -20.56 3.52 -11.06
N GLU A 129 -21.57 3.45 -10.20
CA GLU A 129 -21.49 3.99 -8.84
C GLU A 129 -20.72 3.02 -7.94
N SER A 130 -19.78 3.54 -7.16
CA SER A 130 -19.02 2.72 -6.22
C SER A 130 -19.93 2.12 -5.16
N GLN A 131 -19.74 0.83 -4.88
CA GLN A 131 -20.37 0.14 -3.75
C GLN A 131 -19.63 0.39 -2.43
N MET A 132 -18.46 1.03 -2.49
CA MET A 132 -17.67 1.39 -1.32
C MET A 132 -18.07 2.77 -0.81
N ASP A 133 -18.23 2.89 0.51
CA ASP A 133 -18.42 4.19 1.15
C ASP A 133 -17.09 4.97 1.26
N GLU A 134 -17.17 6.23 1.67
CA GLU A 134 -15.98 7.10 1.82
C GLU A 134 -14.96 6.53 2.80
N ASP A 135 -15.41 5.88 3.87
CA ASP A 135 -14.53 5.30 4.89
C ASP A 135 -13.73 4.11 4.30
N GLN A 136 -14.38 3.28 3.49
CA GLN A 136 -13.79 2.16 2.76
C GLN A 136 -12.84 2.62 1.67
N TRP A 137 -13.18 3.69 0.95
CA TRP A 137 -12.29 4.30 -0.04
C TRP A 137 -11.01 4.82 0.59
N GLU A 138 -11.11 5.53 1.72
CA GLU A 138 -9.92 6.00 2.45
C GLU A 138 -9.03 4.82 2.87
N ALA A 139 -9.63 3.72 3.35
CA ALA A 139 -8.89 2.51 3.75
C ALA A 139 -8.14 1.86 2.57
N ALA A 140 -8.78 1.75 1.41
CA ALA A 140 -8.15 1.18 0.22
C ALA A 140 -7.00 2.06 -0.31
N ASN A 141 -7.13 3.38 -0.18
CA ASN A 141 -6.15 4.35 -0.66
C ASN A 141 -4.89 4.48 0.22
N ILE A 142 -4.81 3.73 1.32
CA ILE A 142 -3.58 3.60 2.12
C ILE A 142 -2.47 2.93 1.30
N TYR A 143 -2.80 2.12 0.31
CA TYR A 143 -1.86 1.27 -0.39
C TYR A 143 -1.34 1.88 -1.70
N ILE A 144 -0.08 1.56 -2.00
CA ILE A 144 0.49 1.67 -3.34
C ILE A 144 0.56 0.30 -4.00
N ALA A 145 0.44 0.28 -5.32
CA ALA A 145 0.78 -0.84 -6.18
C ALA A 145 2.14 -0.59 -6.84
N PHE A 146 2.96 -1.62 -6.96
CA PHE A 146 4.27 -1.52 -7.58
C PHE A 146 4.60 -2.70 -8.48
N ALA A 147 5.53 -2.47 -9.41
CA ALA A 147 6.20 -3.52 -10.15
C ALA A 147 7.69 -3.20 -10.34
N PHE A 148 8.54 -4.21 -10.12
CA PHE A 148 9.94 -4.20 -10.50
C PHE A 148 10.19 -5.22 -11.62
N GLU A 149 11.18 -4.97 -12.45
CA GLU A 149 11.65 -5.88 -13.48
C GLU A 149 13.06 -6.39 -13.15
N LYS A 150 13.28 -7.69 -13.31
CA LYS A 150 14.61 -8.31 -13.17
C LYS A 150 15.47 -7.94 -14.37
N ARG A 151 16.62 -7.28 -14.14
CA ARG A 151 17.53 -6.87 -15.21
C ARG A 151 17.91 -8.01 -16.14
N THR A 152 17.93 -7.70 -17.43
CA THR A 152 18.59 -8.51 -18.45
C THR A 152 20.08 -8.21 -18.44
N ARG A 153 20.90 -9.24 -18.20
CA ARG A 153 22.36 -9.15 -18.39
C ARG A 153 22.70 -9.16 -19.88
#